data_AF-A0A0Q4ETY8-F1
#
_entry.id   AF-A0A0Q4ETY8-F1
#
_cell.length_a   1.000
_cell.length_b   1.000
_cell.length_c   1.000
_cell.angle_alpha   90.00
_cell.angle_beta   90.00
_cell.angle_gamma   90.00
#
_symmetry.space_group_name_H-M   'P 1'
#
loop_
_entity.id
_entity.type
_entity.pdbx_description
1 polymer ?
#
loop_
_entity_poly.entity_id
_entity_poly.type
_entity_poly.pdbx_seq_one_letter_code
_entity_poly.pdbx_strand_id
1 'polypeptide(L)'
;MFDKLVKAQHYGLPTRLLDVSLNPLVALYFACADPLHAEEDGAVRILDFSSRRVKFADSDTVSLICNLARLSDNERAHLYRQRTPSRRWNKKDATAFRKLKPMNRLLQFIRIEKPYFLDKAKPGDLFKYFFVHPAKANRRVIAQSGAFVAAGLLEYRTPEKSKELKMTKIDIAAAHKLSILKQLDILNINSRSLFPEIEFASKYIKEKWRI
;
A
#
# COMPACT_ATOMS: atom_id res chain seq x y z
N MET A 1 5.30 -13.53 1.95
CA MET A 1 5.81 -12.22 2.44
C MET A 1 4.74 -11.15 2.57
N PHE A 2 3.88 -10.95 1.56
CA PHE A 2 2.86 -9.89 1.57
C PHE A 2 2.04 -9.85 2.87
N ASP A 3 1.43 -10.97 3.29
CA ASP A 3 0.63 -11.02 4.52
C ASP A 3 1.44 -10.71 5.80
N LYS A 4 2.75 -11.05 5.79
CA LYS A 4 3.66 -10.71 6.89
C LYS A 4 3.85 -9.20 6.99
N LEU A 5 3.98 -8.51 5.85
CA LEU A 5 4.07 -7.04 5.82
C LEU A 5 2.76 -6.39 6.26
N VAL A 6 1.61 -6.88 5.77
CA VAL A 6 0.30 -6.39 6.21
C VAL A 6 0.14 -6.54 7.73
N LYS A 7 0.53 -7.70 8.28
CA LYS A 7 0.50 -7.93 9.73
C LYS A 7 1.49 -7.03 10.49
N ALA A 8 2.70 -6.83 9.97
CA ALA A 8 3.69 -5.94 10.59
C ALA A 8 3.18 -4.49 10.64
N GLN A 9 2.58 -4.00 9.56
CA GLN A 9 1.98 -2.67 9.46
C GLN A 9 0.81 -2.47 10.43
N HIS A 10 0.01 -3.51 10.65
CA HIS A 10 -1.05 -3.48 11.67
C HIS A 10 -0.51 -3.19 13.07
N TYR A 11 0.72 -3.61 13.38
CA TYR A 11 1.41 -3.32 14.64
C TYR A 11 2.34 -2.09 14.57
N GLY A 12 2.21 -1.25 13.54
CA GLY A 12 2.95 0.01 13.42
C GLY A 12 4.38 -0.10 12.90
N LEU A 13 4.83 -1.28 12.43
CA LEU A 13 6.14 -1.41 11.82
C LEU A 13 6.17 -0.73 10.43
N PRO A 14 7.25 -0.01 10.07
CA PRO A 14 7.36 0.59 8.75
C PRO A 14 7.47 -0.51 7.69
N THR A 15 6.62 -0.44 6.67
CA THR A 15 6.63 -1.40 5.55
C THR A 15 6.66 -0.70 4.20
N ARG A 16 6.81 -1.49 3.14
CA ARG A 16 6.76 -1.03 1.74
C ARG A 16 5.34 -0.90 1.19
N LEU A 17 4.33 -1.12 2.03
CA LEU A 17 2.93 -1.05 1.66
C LEU A 17 2.34 0.27 2.16
N LEU A 18 1.56 0.91 1.30
CA LEU A 18 0.71 2.05 1.66
C LEU A 18 -0.72 1.55 1.73
N ASP A 19 -1.39 1.81 2.86
CA ASP A 19 -2.81 1.50 3.03
C ASP A 19 -3.65 2.45 2.17
N VAL A 20 -4.59 1.89 1.41
CA VAL A 20 -5.57 2.64 0.61
C VAL A 20 -6.94 2.00 0.77
N SER A 21 -8.01 2.76 0.54
CA SER A 21 -9.37 2.22 0.52
C SER A 21 -9.96 2.28 -0.88
N LEU A 22 -10.73 1.25 -1.23
CA LEU A 22 -11.58 1.22 -2.42
C LEU A 22 -12.90 1.98 -2.21
N ASN A 23 -13.23 2.36 -0.97
CA ASN A 23 -14.42 3.12 -0.65
C ASN A 23 -14.06 4.58 -0.35
N PRO A 24 -14.51 5.55 -1.17
CA PRO A 24 -14.19 6.97 -0.97
C PRO A 24 -14.74 7.52 0.35
N LEU A 25 -15.84 7.00 0.88
CA LEU A 25 -16.40 7.43 2.16
C LEU A 25 -15.54 6.95 3.35
N VAL A 26 -14.91 5.78 3.23
CA VAL A 26 -13.94 5.32 4.24
C VAL A 26 -12.67 6.17 4.19
N ALA A 27 -12.21 6.53 2.99
CA ALA A 27 -11.09 7.47 2.86
C ALA A 27 -11.42 8.85 3.46
N LEU A 28 -12.65 9.33 3.24
CA LEU A 28 -13.16 10.57 3.83
C LEU A 28 -13.21 10.49 5.36
N TYR A 29 -13.68 9.37 5.92
CA TYR A 29 -13.63 9.14 7.37
C TYR A 29 -12.22 9.32 7.91
N PHE A 30 -11.22 8.64 7.32
CA PHE A 30 -9.83 8.76 7.77
C PHE A 30 -9.24 10.17 7.60
N ALA A 31 -9.70 10.94 6.62
CA ALA A 31 -9.27 12.33 6.44
C ALA A 31 -9.83 13.28 7.51
N CYS A 32 -10.91 12.90 8.21
CA CYS A 32 -11.58 13.72 9.21
C CYS A 32 -11.45 13.21 10.65
N ALA A 33 -11.19 11.91 10.86
CA ALA A 33 -11.35 11.25 12.16
C ALA A 33 -10.19 11.44 13.14
N ASP A 34 -9.06 12.02 12.73
CA ASP A 34 -7.90 12.20 13.62
C ASP A 34 -8.07 13.46 14.51
N PRO A 35 -8.25 13.31 15.84
CA PRO A 35 -8.44 14.44 16.74
C PRO A 35 -7.23 15.35 16.83
N LEU A 36 -6.01 14.82 16.62
CA LEU A 36 -4.78 15.62 16.70
C LEU A 36 -4.68 16.65 15.57
N HIS A 37 -5.37 16.39 14.45
CA HIS A 37 -5.39 17.23 13.25
C HIS A 37 -6.81 17.75 12.95
N ALA A 38 -7.65 17.92 13.98
CA ALA A 38 -9.04 18.34 13.83
C ALA A 38 -9.17 19.76 13.24
N GLU A 39 -8.28 20.66 13.65
CA GLU A 39 -8.25 22.07 13.22
C GLU A 39 -7.45 22.31 11.92
N GLU A 40 -6.80 21.26 11.40
CA GLU A 40 -6.04 21.34 10.16
C GLU A 40 -6.90 20.88 8.98
N ASP A 41 -6.63 21.39 7.78
CA ASP A 41 -7.32 20.91 6.57
C ASP A 41 -6.93 19.47 6.25
N GLY A 42 -7.92 18.66 5.90
CA GLY A 42 -7.75 17.29 5.44
C GLY A 42 -7.69 17.20 3.92
N ALA A 43 -7.30 16.03 3.40
CA ALA A 43 -7.41 15.77 1.97
C ALA A 43 -7.65 14.28 1.68
N VAL A 44 -8.51 14.01 0.71
CA VAL A 44 -8.66 12.68 0.11
C VAL A 44 -7.90 12.65 -1.21
N ARG A 45 -7.01 11.67 -1.36
CA ARG A 45 -6.24 11.45 -2.60
C ARG A 45 -6.80 10.26 -3.36
N ILE A 46 -7.23 10.50 -4.59
CA ILE A 46 -7.68 9.46 -5.52
C ILE A 46 -6.48 9.00 -6.32
N LEU A 47 -6.23 7.69 -6.32
CA LEU A 47 -5.13 7.07 -7.03
C LEU A 47 -5.69 6.21 -8.17
N ASP A 48 -5.50 6.65 -9.40
CA ASP A 48 -5.91 5.93 -10.60
C ASP A 48 -4.72 5.17 -11.20
N PHE A 49 -4.79 3.84 -11.13
CA PHE A 49 -3.79 2.91 -11.63
C PHE A 49 -4.23 2.29 -12.95
N SER A 50 -3.33 2.27 -13.93
CA SER A 50 -3.56 1.47 -15.14
C SER A 50 -3.80 -0.01 -14.80
N SER A 51 -4.66 -0.68 -15.55
CA SER A 51 -4.99 -2.11 -15.36
C SER A 51 -3.77 -3.03 -15.34
N ARG A 52 -2.66 -2.65 -15.99
CA ARG A 52 -1.39 -3.39 -15.98
C ARG A 52 -0.69 -3.38 -14.60
N ARG A 53 -0.95 -2.36 -13.78
CA ARG A 53 -0.40 -2.16 -12.42
C ARG A 53 -1.31 -2.67 -11.31
N VAL A 54 -2.51 -3.13 -11.64
CA VAL A 54 -3.41 -3.81 -10.71
C VAL A 54 -3.01 -5.29 -10.65
N LYS A 55 -2.72 -5.78 -9.44
CA LYS A 55 -2.29 -7.16 -9.18
C LYS A 55 -3.04 -7.70 -7.95
N PHE A 56 -3.10 -9.01 -7.86
CA PHE A 56 -3.55 -9.71 -6.65
C PHE A 56 -2.35 -10.04 -5.76
N ALA A 57 -2.60 -10.25 -4.46
CA ALA A 57 -1.56 -10.52 -3.46
C ALA A 57 -0.68 -11.75 -3.78
N ASP A 58 -1.22 -12.71 -4.52
CA ASP A 58 -0.56 -13.93 -4.97
C ASP A 58 0.26 -13.74 -6.27
N SER A 59 0.26 -12.56 -6.87
CA SER A 59 1.05 -12.27 -8.07
C SER A 59 2.57 -12.37 -7.81
N ASP A 60 3.29 -12.86 -8.82
CA ASP A 60 4.75 -12.92 -8.84
C ASP A 60 5.39 -11.54 -8.66
N THR A 61 4.82 -10.49 -9.27
CA THR A 61 5.31 -9.11 -9.14
C THR A 61 5.19 -8.60 -7.71
N VAL A 62 4.08 -8.91 -7.03
CA VAL A 62 3.87 -8.52 -5.63
C VAL A 62 4.85 -9.26 -4.73
N SER A 63 5.05 -10.55 -4.99
CA SER A 63 6.00 -11.39 -4.26
C SER A 63 7.43 -10.84 -4.34
N LEU A 64 7.84 -10.35 -5.52
CA LEU A 64 9.11 -9.68 -5.72
C LEU A 64 9.24 -8.41 -4.89
N ILE A 65 8.26 -7.51 -4.99
CA ILE A 65 8.31 -6.20 -4.33
C ILE A 65 8.30 -6.38 -2.81
N CYS A 66 7.46 -7.26 -2.27
CA CYS A 66 7.39 -7.51 -0.85
C CYS A 66 8.67 -8.14 -0.30
N ASN A 67 9.31 -9.05 -1.05
CA ASN A 67 10.57 -9.67 -0.61
C ASN A 67 11.78 -8.72 -0.64
N LEU A 68 11.68 -7.55 -1.30
CA LEU A 68 12.70 -6.49 -1.16
C LEU A 68 12.86 -6.02 0.29
N ALA A 69 11.84 -6.18 1.14
CA ALA A 69 11.93 -5.87 2.57
C ALA A 69 12.94 -6.74 3.33
N ARG A 70 13.31 -7.92 2.78
CA ARG A 70 14.31 -8.82 3.37
C ARG A 70 15.74 -8.52 2.97
N LEU A 71 15.94 -7.66 1.97
CA LEU A 71 17.27 -7.28 1.53
C LEU A 71 17.83 -6.17 2.42
N SER A 72 19.14 -6.24 2.70
CA SER A 72 19.87 -5.16 3.37
C SER A 72 19.81 -3.85 2.56
N ASP A 73 20.04 -2.72 3.22
CA ASP A 73 20.06 -1.42 2.53
C ASP A 73 21.15 -1.35 1.45
N ASN A 74 22.32 -1.95 1.70
CA ASN A 74 23.40 -2.05 0.72
C ASN A 74 22.99 -2.81 -0.55
N GLU A 75 22.26 -3.91 -0.39
CA GLU A 75 21.77 -4.72 -1.50
C GLU A 75 20.71 -3.99 -2.31
N ARG A 76 19.78 -3.30 -1.63
CA ARG A 76 18.76 -2.46 -2.28
C ARG A 76 19.39 -1.30 -3.03
N ALA A 77 20.37 -0.62 -2.44
CA ALA A 77 21.11 0.45 -3.08
C ALA A 77 21.92 -0.06 -4.28
N HIS A 78 22.45 -1.28 -4.22
CA HIS A 78 23.13 -1.90 -5.36
C HIS A 78 22.15 -2.17 -6.51
N LEU A 79 20.98 -2.77 -6.23
CA LEU A 79 19.94 -2.97 -7.24
C LEU A 79 19.47 -1.65 -7.85
N TYR A 80 19.35 -0.61 -7.03
CA TYR A 80 18.94 0.71 -7.48
C TYR A 80 19.97 1.37 -8.42
N ARG A 81 21.26 1.31 -8.08
CA ARG A 81 22.33 1.84 -8.93
C ARG A 81 22.43 1.15 -10.30
N GLN A 82 22.07 -0.13 -10.34
CA GLN A 82 22.03 -0.92 -11.58
C GLN A 82 20.73 -0.73 -12.37
N ARG A 83 19.86 0.23 -11.97
CA ARG A 83 18.66 0.58 -12.72
C ARG A 83 19.06 1.25 -14.04
N THR A 84 18.70 0.64 -15.16
CA THR A 84 18.74 1.32 -16.45
C THR A 84 17.60 2.34 -16.52
N PRO A 85 17.87 3.64 -16.76
CA PRO A 85 16.83 4.67 -16.92
C PRO A 85 16.02 4.49 -18.22
N SER A 86 16.46 3.61 -19.11
CA SER A 86 15.83 3.35 -20.40
C SER A 86 14.44 2.73 -20.25
N ARG A 87 13.46 3.37 -20.90
CA ARG A 87 12.04 2.99 -20.98
C ARG A 87 11.80 1.60 -21.61
N ARG A 88 12.86 0.93 -22.09
CA ARG A 88 12.85 -0.45 -22.59
C ARG A 88 14.06 -1.21 -22.03
N TRP A 89 13.77 -2.24 -21.26
CA TRP A 89 14.73 -3.26 -20.89
C TRP A 89 14.92 -4.20 -22.07
N ASN A 90 16.13 -4.32 -22.60
CA ASN A 90 16.44 -5.34 -23.59
C ASN A 90 16.60 -6.71 -22.91
N LYS A 91 16.44 -7.80 -23.67
CA LYS A 91 16.62 -9.17 -23.13
C LYS A 91 18.01 -9.36 -22.50
N LYS A 92 19.05 -8.76 -23.09
CA LYS A 92 20.43 -8.81 -22.57
C LYS A 92 20.57 -8.11 -21.22
N ASP A 93 20.08 -6.88 -21.10
CA ASP A 93 20.13 -6.10 -19.86
C ASP A 93 19.34 -6.77 -18.74
N ALA A 94 18.16 -7.32 -19.07
CA ALA A 94 17.34 -8.04 -18.11
C ALA A 94 18.06 -9.30 -17.58
N THR A 95 18.79 -10.00 -18.47
CA THR A 95 19.58 -11.18 -18.09
C THR A 95 20.78 -10.79 -17.24
N ALA A 96 21.48 -9.70 -17.57
CA ALA A 96 22.58 -9.18 -16.77
C ALA A 96 22.12 -8.78 -15.36
N PHE A 97 20.99 -8.10 -15.26
CA PHE A 97 20.42 -7.68 -13.97
C PHE A 97 19.96 -8.87 -13.11
N ARG A 98 19.44 -9.93 -13.74
CA ARG A 98 19.09 -11.19 -13.04
C ARG A 98 20.30 -11.88 -12.41
N LYS A 99 21.49 -11.76 -13.02
CA LYS A 99 22.73 -12.36 -12.52
C LYS A 99 23.33 -11.63 -11.31
N LEU A 100 22.83 -10.45 -10.94
CA LEU A 100 23.34 -9.70 -9.80
C LEU A 100 23.18 -10.49 -8.49
N LYS A 101 24.20 -10.45 -7.61
CA LYS A 101 24.17 -11.16 -6.31
C LYS A 101 22.93 -10.81 -5.46
N PRO A 102 22.52 -9.53 -5.33
CA PRO A 102 21.29 -9.19 -4.61
C PRO A 102 20.02 -9.75 -5.25
N MET A 103 19.99 -9.87 -6.59
CA MET A 103 18.85 -10.43 -7.31
C MET A 103 18.73 -11.93 -7.07
N ASN A 104 19.84 -12.66 -7.12
CA ASN A 104 19.86 -14.09 -6.78
C ASN A 104 19.37 -14.34 -5.36
N ARG A 105 19.79 -13.51 -4.38
CA ARG A 105 19.29 -13.60 -3.00
C ARG A 105 17.79 -13.31 -2.90
N LEU A 106 17.30 -12.30 -3.62
CA LEU A 106 15.88 -11.99 -3.69
C LEU A 106 15.08 -13.19 -4.24
N LEU A 107 15.55 -13.80 -5.33
CA LEU A 107 14.93 -14.99 -5.92
C LEU A 107 14.96 -16.18 -4.97
N GLN A 108 16.04 -16.39 -4.20
CA GLN A 108 16.09 -17.42 -3.16
C GLN A 108 15.02 -17.19 -2.09
N PHE A 109 14.87 -15.95 -1.60
CA PHE A 109 13.82 -15.63 -0.63
C PHE A 109 12.42 -15.88 -1.16
N ILE A 110 12.17 -15.60 -2.43
CA ILE A 110 10.87 -15.86 -3.05
C ILE A 110 10.66 -17.36 -3.24
N ARG A 111 11.69 -18.11 -3.67
CA ARG A 111 11.58 -19.57 -3.86
C ARG A 111 11.35 -20.34 -2.57
N ILE A 112 11.83 -19.84 -1.43
CA ILE A 112 11.47 -20.37 -0.11
C ILE A 112 9.95 -20.28 0.14
N GLU A 113 9.30 -19.21 -0.34
CA GLU A 113 7.85 -19.02 -0.19
C GLU A 113 7.04 -19.65 -1.34
N LYS A 114 7.59 -19.66 -2.55
CA LYS A 114 6.97 -20.12 -3.80
C LYS A 114 8.00 -20.93 -4.60
N PRO A 115 8.15 -22.23 -4.35
CA PRO A 115 9.14 -23.06 -5.03
C PRO A 115 9.02 -23.05 -6.56
N TYR A 116 7.80 -22.89 -7.08
CA TYR A 116 7.48 -22.83 -8.51
C TYR A 116 7.72 -21.46 -9.16
N PHE A 117 8.26 -20.47 -8.43
CA PHE A 117 8.46 -19.12 -8.95
C PHE A 117 9.41 -19.11 -10.16
N LEU A 118 8.89 -18.65 -11.30
CA LEU A 118 9.64 -18.53 -12.53
C LEU A 118 10.36 -17.18 -12.59
N ASP A 119 11.64 -17.18 -12.99
CA ASP A 119 12.41 -15.96 -13.21
C ASP A 119 12.04 -15.27 -14.54
N LYS A 120 10.74 -14.99 -14.71
CA LYS A 120 10.17 -14.28 -15.85
C LYS A 120 9.90 -12.82 -15.55
N ALA A 121 10.11 -12.39 -14.31
CA ALA A 121 9.83 -11.04 -13.89
C ALA A 121 10.68 -10.00 -14.62
N LYS A 122 10.05 -8.89 -14.99
CA LYS A 122 10.72 -7.79 -15.67
C LYS A 122 11.42 -6.94 -14.63
N PRO A 123 12.75 -6.73 -14.71
CA PRO A 123 13.46 -5.89 -13.75
C PRO A 123 12.86 -4.49 -13.56
N GLY A 124 12.30 -3.91 -14.63
CA GLY A 124 11.61 -2.63 -14.57
C GLY A 124 10.40 -2.59 -13.63
N ASP A 125 9.81 -3.73 -13.26
CA ASP A 125 8.69 -3.78 -12.31
C ASP A 125 9.16 -3.59 -10.87
N LEU A 126 10.43 -3.82 -10.55
CA LEU A 126 10.97 -3.52 -9.21
C LEU A 126 11.05 -2.02 -8.91
N PHE A 127 10.89 -1.17 -9.92
CA PHE A 127 11.04 0.28 -9.82
C PHE A 127 9.71 1.00 -10.11
N LYS A 128 8.57 0.40 -9.71
CA LYS A 128 7.22 0.93 -9.93
C LYS A 128 6.34 0.73 -8.70
N TYR A 129 5.21 1.44 -8.69
CA TYR A 129 4.09 1.20 -7.78
C TYR A 129 3.12 0.20 -8.40
N PHE A 130 2.59 -0.70 -7.58
CA PHE A 130 1.51 -1.60 -7.94
C PHE A 130 0.37 -1.49 -6.96
N PHE A 131 -0.85 -1.45 -7.49
CA PHE A 131 -2.04 -1.61 -6.70
C PHE A 131 -2.27 -3.10 -6.46
N VAL A 132 -2.49 -3.47 -5.19
CA VAL A 132 -2.61 -4.85 -4.75
C VAL A 132 -3.98 -5.07 -4.12
N HIS A 133 -4.77 -5.95 -4.73
CA HIS A 133 -5.95 -6.50 -4.09
C HIS A 133 -5.53 -7.56 -3.06
N PRO A 134 -5.79 -7.33 -1.76
CA PRO A 134 -5.47 -8.30 -0.73
C PRO A 134 -6.43 -9.49 -0.79
N ALA A 135 -5.99 -10.63 -0.27
CA ALA A 135 -6.91 -11.70 0.06
C ALA A 135 -7.89 -11.21 1.14
N LYS A 136 -9.17 -11.56 1.02
CA LYS A 136 -10.23 -11.20 1.99
C LYS A 136 -10.15 -12.06 3.27
N ALA A 137 -8.96 -12.15 3.87
CA ALA A 137 -8.70 -12.93 5.07
C ALA A 137 -8.75 -12.07 6.36
N ASN A 138 -8.36 -10.80 6.28
CA ASN A 138 -8.34 -9.91 7.43
C ASN A 138 -9.66 -9.12 7.53
N ARG A 139 -10.40 -9.31 8.64
CA ARG A 139 -11.69 -8.63 8.89
C ARG A 139 -11.59 -7.11 8.86
N ARG A 140 -10.49 -6.54 9.38
CA ARG A 140 -10.26 -5.09 9.38
C ARG A 140 -10.07 -4.57 7.94
N VAL A 141 -9.28 -5.28 7.13
CA VAL A 141 -9.11 -4.94 5.72
C VAL A 141 -10.44 -5.03 4.97
N ILE A 142 -11.28 -6.03 5.25
CA ILE A 142 -12.61 -6.14 4.64
C ILE A 142 -13.50 -4.96 5.05
N ALA A 143 -13.59 -4.68 6.35
CA ALA A 143 -14.41 -3.60 6.90
C ALA A 143 -14.05 -2.23 6.32
N GLN A 144 -12.76 -1.97 6.11
CA GLN A 144 -12.26 -0.70 5.58
C GLN A 144 -12.29 -0.64 4.04
N SER A 145 -12.82 -1.68 3.37
CA SER A 145 -12.64 -1.86 1.92
C SER A 145 -11.17 -1.67 1.49
N GLY A 146 -10.27 -2.17 2.34
CA GLY A 146 -8.84 -1.92 2.30
C GLY A 146 -8.18 -2.63 1.13
N ALA A 147 -7.24 -1.91 0.53
CA ALA A 147 -6.30 -2.41 -0.45
C ALA A 147 -4.93 -1.79 -0.17
N PHE A 148 -3.92 -2.20 -0.93
CA PHE A 148 -2.56 -1.79 -0.67
C PHE A 148 -1.90 -1.28 -1.94
N VAL A 149 -1.06 -0.25 -1.82
CA VAL A 149 -0.10 0.11 -2.86
C VAL A 149 1.26 -0.40 -2.44
N ALA A 150 1.81 -1.34 -3.22
CA ALA A 150 3.15 -1.88 -2.99
C ALA A 150 4.20 -1.02 -3.71
N ALA A 151 5.17 -0.51 -2.96
CA ALA A 151 6.24 0.34 -3.46
C ALA A 151 7.53 -0.45 -3.73
N GLY A 152 7.98 -0.40 -4.98
CA GLY A 152 9.29 -0.90 -5.39
C GLY A 152 10.48 -0.08 -4.85
N LEU A 153 11.66 -0.27 -5.44
CA LEU A 153 12.85 0.54 -5.21
C LEU A 153 12.71 1.90 -5.91
N LEU A 154 11.97 2.81 -5.30
CA LEU A 154 11.74 4.14 -5.83
C LEU A 154 12.55 5.17 -5.04
N GLU A 155 13.06 6.18 -5.73
CA GLU A 155 13.43 7.43 -5.06
C GLU A 155 12.15 8.05 -4.52
N TYR A 156 12.19 8.60 -3.29
CA TYR A 156 11.13 9.41 -2.69
C TYR A 156 10.96 10.75 -3.43
N ARG A 157 10.80 10.72 -4.75
CA ARG A 157 10.32 11.87 -5.54
C ARG A 157 8.83 11.71 -5.73
N THR A 158 8.13 12.83 -5.67
CA THR A 158 6.67 12.94 -5.63
C THR A 158 5.95 11.94 -6.56
N PRO A 159 4.88 11.25 -6.09
CA PRO A 159 4.09 10.28 -6.88
C PRO A 159 3.57 10.82 -8.21
N GLU A 160 3.47 12.15 -8.32
CA GLU A 160 2.94 12.94 -9.43
C GLU A 160 3.64 12.71 -10.77
N LYS A 161 4.88 12.21 -10.79
CA LYS A 161 5.68 12.07 -12.02
C LYS A 161 5.59 10.70 -12.70
N SER A 162 4.87 9.74 -12.14
CA SER A 162 4.78 8.41 -12.76
C SER A 162 3.65 8.35 -13.81
N LYS A 163 4.00 8.20 -15.09
CA LYS A 163 3.06 8.28 -16.24
C LYS A 163 1.84 7.33 -16.19
N GLU A 164 1.84 6.33 -15.30
CA GLU A 164 0.80 5.30 -15.21
C GLU A 164 0.07 5.32 -13.85
N LEU A 165 0.28 6.38 -13.05
CA LEU A 165 -0.47 6.70 -11.84
C LEU A 165 -0.95 8.15 -11.96
N LYS A 166 -2.26 8.35 -12.06
CA LYS A 166 -2.85 9.69 -11.93
C LYS A 166 -3.29 9.87 -10.50
N MET A 167 -3.03 11.05 -9.94
CA MET A 167 -3.42 11.39 -8.59
C MET A 167 -4.26 12.66 -8.62
N THR A 168 -5.45 12.59 -8.04
CA THR A 168 -6.34 13.73 -7.84
C THR A 168 -6.52 13.97 -6.36
N LYS A 169 -6.64 15.24 -5.94
CA LYS A 169 -6.81 15.63 -4.54
C LYS A 169 -8.18 16.29 -4.38
N ILE A 170 -8.87 15.95 -3.29
CA ILE A 170 -10.07 16.63 -2.82
C ILE A 170 -9.71 17.21 -1.45
N ASP A 171 -9.74 18.53 -1.33
CA ASP A 171 -9.47 19.24 -0.08
C ASP A 171 -10.71 19.27 0.82
N ILE A 172 -10.49 19.13 2.13
CA ILE A 172 -11.52 19.11 3.14
C ILE A 172 -11.17 20.17 4.18
N ALA A 173 -11.94 21.26 4.20
CA ALA A 173 -11.76 22.30 5.19
C ALA A 173 -11.98 21.76 6.61
N ALA A 174 -11.13 22.18 7.55
CA ALA A 174 -11.21 21.79 8.96
C ALA A 174 -12.62 21.97 9.55
N ALA A 175 -13.26 23.12 9.25
CA ALA A 175 -14.60 23.48 9.72
C ALA A 175 -15.70 22.45 9.36
N HIS A 176 -15.51 21.66 8.30
CA HIS A 176 -16.51 20.68 7.85
C HIS A 176 -16.25 19.26 8.38
N LYS A 177 -15.08 18.97 8.96
CA LYS A 177 -14.71 17.61 9.40
C LYS A 177 -15.71 17.02 10.39
N LEU A 178 -16.13 17.78 11.40
CA LEU A 178 -17.10 17.33 12.41
C LEU A 178 -18.48 17.01 11.80
N SER A 179 -18.95 17.83 10.86
CA SER A 179 -20.22 17.60 10.17
C SER A 179 -20.16 16.35 9.31
N ILE A 180 -19.07 16.17 8.57
CA ILE A 180 -18.81 15.00 7.73
C ILE A 180 -18.80 13.72 8.58
N LEU A 181 -18.12 13.72 9.73
CA LEU A 181 -18.09 12.55 10.61
C LEU A 181 -19.49 12.17 11.12
N LYS A 182 -20.35 13.15 11.45
CA LYS A 182 -21.74 12.89 11.84
C LYS A 182 -22.55 12.28 10.70
N GLN A 183 -22.39 12.79 9.48
CA GLN A 183 -23.05 12.24 8.30
C GLN A 183 -22.57 10.82 7.97
N LEU A 184 -21.27 10.56 8.11
CA LEU A 184 -20.69 9.23 7.93
C LEU A 184 -21.20 8.24 9.00
N ASP A 185 -21.38 8.68 10.26
CA ASP A 185 -21.95 7.83 11.31
C ASP A 185 -23.37 7.35 10.97
N ILE A 186 -24.20 8.22 10.36
CA ILE A 186 -25.55 7.85 9.87
C ILE A 186 -25.47 6.77 8.80
N LEU A 187 -24.46 6.82 7.94
CA LEU A 187 -24.19 5.81 6.91
C LEU A 187 -23.49 4.55 7.46
N ASN A 188 -23.39 4.42 8.79
CA ASN A 188 -22.68 3.33 9.47
C ASN A 188 -21.19 3.24 9.09
N ILE A 189 -20.56 4.39 8.82
CA ILE A 189 -19.12 4.53 8.60
C ILE A 189 -18.54 5.27 9.81
N ASN A 190 -18.12 4.48 10.78
CA ASN A 190 -17.60 4.93 12.07
C ASN A 190 -16.52 3.98 12.60
N SER A 191 -15.89 4.33 13.71
CA SER A 191 -14.81 3.54 14.32
C SER A 191 -15.24 2.10 14.63
N ARG A 192 -16.46 1.88 15.12
CA ARG A 192 -17.01 0.53 15.38
C ARG A 192 -17.10 -0.32 14.11
N SER A 193 -17.58 0.25 13.02
CA SER A 193 -17.74 -0.47 11.75
C SER A 193 -16.40 -0.77 11.06
N LEU A 194 -15.44 0.16 11.18
CA LEU A 194 -14.15 0.09 10.48
C LEU A 194 -13.08 -0.67 11.25
N PHE A 195 -13.23 -0.81 12.56
CA PHE A 195 -12.32 -1.53 13.44
C PHE A 195 -13.11 -2.62 14.17
N PRO A 196 -13.09 -3.88 13.66
CA PRO A 196 -13.83 -4.99 14.25
C PRO A 196 -13.36 -5.39 15.66
N GLU A 197 -12.22 -4.88 16.12
CA GLU A 197 -11.66 -5.19 17.43
C GLU A 197 -12.53 -4.60 18.56
N ILE A 198 -12.74 -5.38 19.62
CA ILE A 198 -13.72 -5.06 20.69
C ILE A 198 -13.42 -3.73 21.38
N GLU A 199 -12.16 -3.33 21.46
CA GLU A 199 -11.71 -2.08 22.06
C GLU A 199 -12.34 -0.86 21.36
N PHE A 200 -12.41 -0.87 20.03
CA PHE A 200 -12.99 0.24 19.26
C PHE A 200 -14.51 0.28 19.38
N ALA A 201 -15.15 -0.89 19.43
CA ALA A 201 -16.59 -0.96 19.70
C ALA A 201 -16.93 -0.38 21.08
N SER A 202 -16.15 -0.72 22.11
CA SER A 202 -16.32 -0.19 23.47
C SER A 202 -16.07 1.31 23.56
N LYS A 203 -15.00 1.83 22.92
CA LYS A 203 -14.71 3.27 22.87
C LYS A 203 -15.86 4.05 22.21
N TYR A 204 -16.35 3.56 21.07
CA TYR A 204 -17.47 4.17 20.37
C TYR A 204 -18.74 4.23 21.22
N ILE A 205 -19.08 3.15 21.92
CA ILE A 205 -20.26 3.13 22.81
C ILE A 205 -20.08 4.14 23.96
N LYS A 206 -18.90 4.19 24.58
CA LYS A 206 -18.62 5.13 25.67
C LYS A 206 -18.74 6.60 25.23
N GLU A 207 -18.30 6.92 24.02
CA GLU A 207 -18.41 8.28 23.47
C GLU A 207 -19.84 8.64 23.08
N LYS A 208 -20.58 7.70 22.47
CA LYS A 208 -21.96 7.94 22.00
C LYS A 208 -22.97 8.09 23.14
N TRP A 209 -22.75 7.41 24.26
CA TRP A 209 -23.65 7.38 25.42
C TRP A 209 -23.06 8.08 26.64
N ARG A 210 -22.14 9.02 26.42
CA ARG A 210 -21.62 9.89 27.48
C ARG A 210 -22.75 10.85 27.89
N ILE A 211 -23.42 10.52 29.00
CA ILE A 211 -24.43 11.37 29.68
C ILE A 211 -23.75 12.62 30.20
#